data_AF-A0A969T7P2-F1
#
_entry.id   AF-A0A969T7P2-F1
#
_cell.length_a   1.000
_cell.length_b   1.000
_cell.length_c   1.000
_cell.angle_alpha   90.00
_cell.angle_beta   90.00
_cell.angle_gamma   90.00
#
_symmetry.space_group_name_H-M   'P 1'
#
loop_
_entity.id
_entity.type
_entity.pdbx_description
1 polymer ?
#
loop_
_entity_poly.entity_id
_entity_poly.type
_entity_poly.pdbx_seq_one_letter_code
_entity_poly.pdbx_strand_id
1 'polypeptide(L)'
;MRNLNLNLAVPVNQRNYFLRKLFLSVGILIFIGIGTTAQNIIWQDNFTYADGTTTGTGSPAIATWTADGVNGSTQGIDIRSNQLRGRNTQGPNPDFTTWEIDLANPIELTGYTNVSVSIDLSENSNLEASDYIQTQYNLDEAGWVNFTTNGYLANEFTSRVATQTGLNGTTLRLRIIMYNNANAEEYFADNILVSGTATFYSSGNADPTNVNNWWTNTDGTGNHPTNFTTDDQTFIIQNGDIYTPTSDWSISGTNSHLYVQNGGTLNCVAYVLSGTADVTLYAGANISIGHANGINGNIQTTGTHSFNVGANYAYTGTVAQVTGTNLPNTVNDLTINNTNSGGVTLSNNLVINGVLDLQQNPFSVNGQTLTLNGTVDRTGAGTGTISGSNTSSLQITGTGA
;
A
#
# COMPACT_ATOMS: atom_id res chain seq x y z
N MET A 1 44.02 49.27 -39.46
CA MET A 1 44.40 49.32 -38.03
C MET A 1 43.41 48.47 -37.24
N ARG A 2 43.94 47.45 -36.55
CA ARG A 2 43.37 46.62 -35.46
C ARG A 2 42.02 45.92 -35.64
N ASN A 3 42.08 44.63 -35.98
CA ASN A 3 41.10 43.62 -35.56
C ASN A 3 41.16 43.48 -34.03
N LEU A 4 40.01 43.61 -33.35
CA LEU A 4 39.82 43.16 -31.98
C LEU A 4 39.12 41.79 -32.03
N ASN A 5 39.88 40.71 -31.78
CA ASN A 5 39.30 39.40 -31.48
C ASN A 5 38.90 39.38 -30.00
N LEU A 6 37.59 39.35 -29.72
CA LEU A 6 37.07 39.13 -28.39
C LEU A 6 36.95 37.61 -28.15
N ASN A 7 38.01 37.01 -27.61
CA ASN A 7 37.96 35.64 -27.09
C ASN A 7 37.19 35.65 -25.76
N LEU A 8 35.89 35.36 -25.79
CA LEU A 8 35.19 34.91 -24.59
C LEU A 8 35.57 33.46 -24.31
N ALA A 9 36.61 33.27 -23.50
CA ALA A 9 36.88 31.99 -22.87
C ALA A 9 35.77 31.72 -21.83
N VAL A 10 34.78 30.90 -22.19
CA VAL A 10 33.89 30.29 -21.20
C VAL A 10 34.69 29.20 -20.49
N PRO A 11 34.85 29.25 -19.15
CA PRO A 11 35.61 28.25 -18.42
C PRO A 11 34.97 26.86 -18.55
N VAL A 12 35.81 25.84 -18.75
CA VAL A 12 35.48 24.44 -19.06
C VAL A 12 34.53 23.78 -18.03
N ASN A 13 34.36 24.38 -16.84
CA ASN A 13 33.52 23.85 -15.76
C ASN A 13 32.00 23.98 -15.99
N GLN A 14 31.54 24.91 -16.82
CA GLN A 14 30.10 25.06 -17.11
C GLN A 14 29.59 24.06 -18.18
N ARG A 15 30.46 23.60 -19.07
CA ARG A 15 30.10 22.67 -20.16
C ARG A 15 29.94 21.23 -19.66
N ASN A 16 30.69 20.84 -18.63
CA ASN A 16 30.56 19.52 -18.00
C ASN A 16 29.34 19.41 -17.08
N TYR A 17 28.81 20.54 -16.58
CA TYR A 17 27.63 20.57 -15.73
C TYR A 17 26.33 20.32 -16.54
N PHE A 18 26.22 20.94 -17.72
CA PHE A 18 25.09 20.69 -18.63
C PHE A 18 25.11 19.30 -19.28
N LEU A 19 26.30 18.75 -19.55
CA LEU A 19 26.43 17.39 -20.10
C LEU A 19 26.15 16.29 -19.06
N ARG A 20 26.42 16.53 -17.76
CA ARG A 20 25.96 15.64 -16.67
C ARG A 20 24.45 15.65 -16.49
N LYS A 21 23.78 16.80 -16.68
CA LYS A 21 22.31 16.87 -16.64
C LYS A 21 21.63 16.13 -17.80
N LEU A 22 22.26 15.98 -18.98
CA LEU A 22 21.67 15.22 -20.10
C LEU A 22 21.80 13.70 -19.94
N PHE A 23 22.73 13.23 -19.10
CA PHE A 23 22.90 11.80 -18.78
C PHE A 23 22.31 11.39 -17.42
N LEU A 24 21.95 12.33 -16.54
CA LEU A 24 21.18 12.06 -15.31
C LEU A 24 19.66 12.27 -15.47
N SER A 25 19.19 12.88 -16.56
CA SER A 25 17.74 13.06 -16.83
C SER A 25 17.11 11.90 -17.62
N VAL A 26 17.91 10.90 -17.99
CA VAL A 26 17.43 9.55 -18.30
C VAL A 26 18.08 8.62 -17.28
N GLY A 27 17.66 8.76 -16.02
CA GLY A 27 17.82 7.71 -15.04
C GLY A 27 17.12 6.49 -15.60
N ILE A 28 17.92 5.61 -16.23
CA ILE A 28 17.53 4.24 -16.50
C ILE A 28 17.05 3.69 -15.16
N LEU A 29 15.73 3.54 -15.08
CA LEU A 29 15.02 2.78 -14.07
C LEU A 29 15.48 1.34 -14.25
N ILE A 30 16.64 0.97 -13.67
CA ILE A 30 16.99 -0.43 -13.49
C ILE A 30 16.05 -0.94 -12.41
N PHE A 31 14.88 -1.37 -12.84
CA PHE A 31 14.11 -2.41 -12.17
C PHE A 31 15.04 -3.62 -12.07
N ILE A 32 15.79 -3.72 -10.98
CA ILE A 32 16.22 -5.02 -10.48
C ILE A 32 14.91 -5.73 -10.16
N GLY A 33 14.62 -6.81 -10.89
CA GLY A 33 13.35 -7.53 -10.88
C GLY A 33 12.88 -7.93 -9.48
N ILE A 34 12.14 -7.03 -8.87
CA ILE A 34 11.28 -7.19 -7.70
C ILE A 34 10.09 -6.31 -8.08
N GLY A 35 8.87 -6.83 -8.12
CA GLY A 35 7.71 -6.05 -8.54
C GLY A 35 7.51 -4.84 -7.64
N THR A 36 8.04 -3.67 -8.03
CA THR A 36 7.73 -2.42 -7.34
C THR A 36 6.47 -1.86 -7.97
N THR A 37 5.34 -2.17 -7.36
CA THR A 37 4.09 -1.45 -7.50
C THR A 37 4.33 0.01 -7.09
N ALA A 38 3.98 0.98 -7.94
CA ALA A 38 4.31 2.39 -7.72
C ALA A 38 3.40 3.00 -6.63
N GLN A 39 3.82 2.97 -5.38
CA GLN A 39 3.09 3.57 -4.26
C GLN A 39 2.74 5.06 -4.47
N ASN A 40 1.65 5.54 -3.86
CA ASN A 40 1.23 6.94 -3.89
C ASN A 40 2.30 7.82 -3.23
N ILE A 41 2.68 8.92 -3.89
CA ILE A 41 3.59 9.92 -3.33
C ILE A 41 2.86 10.68 -2.22
N ILE A 42 3.36 10.57 -0.99
CA ILE A 42 2.83 11.27 0.19
C ILE A 42 3.52 12.62 0.31
N TRP A 43 4.85 12.62 0.20
CA TRP A 43 5.68 13.81 0.28
C TRP A 43 7.01 13.59 -0.44
N GLN A 44 7.57 14.63 -1.05
CA GLN A 44 8.89 14.60 -1.66
C GLN A 44 9.57 15.96 -1.57
N ASP A 45 10.90 15.98 -1.64
CA ASP A 45 11.66 17.20 -1.86
C ASP A 45 12.87 16.92 -2.78
N ASN A 46 12.89 17.61 -3.92
CA ASN A 46 13.98 17.58 -4.91
C ASN A 46 14.87 18.84 -4.79
N PHE A 47 14.73 19.56 -3.68
CA PHE A 47 15.53 20.70 -3.26
C PHE A 47 15.68 21.83 -4.30
N THR A 48 14.65 22.06 -5.11
CA THR A 48 14.63 23.14 -6.12
C THR A 48 14.39 24.52 -5.47
N TYR A 49 15.33 24.96 -4.63
CA TYR A 49 15.33 26.26 -3.95
C TYR A 49 16.58 27.07 -4.34
N ALA A 50 16.64 28.33 -3.90
CA ALA A 50 17.81 29.17 -4.11
C ALA A 50 19.00 28.69 -3.24
N ASP A 51 20.22 28.94 -3.71
CA ASP A 51 21.43 28.66 -2.94
C ASP A 51 21.42 29.39 -1.59
N GLY A 52 21.74 28.68 -0.51
CA GLY A 52 21.73 29.19 0.86
C GLY A 52 20.37 29.09 1.58
N THR A 53 19.34 28.52 0.94
CA THR A 53 18.06 28.24 1.62
C THR A 53 18.26 27.22 2.75
N THR A 54 17.68 27.50 3.92
CA THR A 54 17.75 26.65 5.13
C THR A 54 16.38 26.26 5.68
N THR A 55 15.31 26.60 4.97
CA THR A 55 13.94 26.22 5.33
C THR A 55 13.15 25.92 4.08
N GLY A 56 12.24 24.96 4.13
CA GLY A 56 11.37 24.64 3.00
C GLY A 56 10.18 23.79 3.40
N THR A 57 9.43 23.32 2.39
CA THR A 57 8.16 22.63 2.60
C THR A 57 8.04 21.31 1.83
N GLY A 58 8.89 21.09 0.83
CA GLY A 58 8.71 20.01 -0.14
C GLY A 58 7.38 20.10 -0.88
N SER A 59 6.95 18.96 -1.42
CA SER A 59 5.74 18.81 -2.22
C SER A 59 5.03 17.48 -1.92
N PRO A 60 3.71 17.47 -1.69
CA PRO A 60 2.87 18.64 -1.43
C PRO A 60 3.37 19.38 -0.17
N ALA A 61 3.06 20.68 -0.06
CA ALA A 61 3.51 21.53 1.05
C ALA A 61 2.72 21.25 2.36
N ILE A 62 2.73 20.00 2.80
CA ILE A 62 2.06 19.50 4.01
C ILE A 62 2.97 19.44 5.23
N ALA A 63 4.29 19.47 5.02
CA ALA A 63 5.29 19.48 6.07
C ALA A 63 6.20 20.70 5.90
N THR A 64 6.93 21.06 6.95
CA THR A 64 8.01 22.04 6.88
C THR A 64 9.31 21.43 7.38
N TRP A 65 10.44 21.96 6.92
CA TRP A 65 11.75 21.54 7.39
C TRP A 65 12.67 22.73 7.63
N THR A 66 13.65 22.50 8.49
CA THR A 66 14.74 23.42 8.82
C THR A 66 16.08 22.73 8.63
N ALA A 67 17.10 23.53 8.31
CA ALA A 67 18.49 23.09 8.17
C ALA A 67 19.42 24.04 8.92
N ASP A 68 20.48 23.48 9.51
CA ASP A 68 21.46 24.21 10.31
C ASP A 68 22.50 24.94 9.42
N GLY A 69 22.03 25.70 8.42
CA GLY A 69 22.89 26.52 7.57
C GLY A 69 23.05 27.93 8.10
N VAL A 70 24.19 28.55 7.83
CA VAL A 70 24.43 29.97 8.19
C VAL A 70 24.24 30.83 6.94
N ASN A 71 23.28 31.76 6.99
CA ASN A 71 23.01 32.66 5.87
C ASN A 71 24.27 33.47 5.48
N GLY A 72 24.62 33.45 4.19
CA GLY A 72 25.81 34.10 3.66
C GLY A 72 27.12 33.37 3.93
N SER A 73 27.09 32.20 4.58
CA SER A 73 28.25 31.33 4.78
C SER A 73 28.35 30.26 3.68
N THR A 74 29.50 29.60 3.64
CA THR A 74 29.67 28.34 2.89
C THR A 74 29.65 27.10 3.80
N GLN A 75 29.57 27.31 5.13
CA GLN A 75 29.53 26.29 6.17
C GLN A 75 28.08 25.97 6.62
N GLY A 76 27.86 24.73 7.05
CA GLY A 76 26.62 24.22 7.61
C GLY A 76 25.84 23.36 6.63
N ILE A 77 24.54 23.19 6.90
CA ILE A 77 23.62 22.50 6.01
C ILE A 77 22.67 23.48 5.33
N ASP A 78 22.77 23.58 4.00
CA ASP A 78 21.95 24.47 3.18
C ASP A 78 21.72 23.91 1.78
N ILE A 79 20.76 24.48 1.06
CA ILE A 79 20.54 24.14 -0.34
C ILE A 79 21.64 24.74 -1.19
N ARG A 80 22.26 23.93 -2.06
CA ARG A 80 23.20 24.37 -3.09
C ARG A 80 22.98 23.62 -4.37
N SER A 81 22.89 24.34 -5.47
CA SER A 81 22.77 23.77 -6.81
C SER A 81 21.63 22.75 -6.95
N ASN A 82 20.52 23.01 -6.24
CA ASN A 82 19.33 22.17 -6.08
C ASN A 82 19.54 20.86 -5.29
N GLN A 83 20.46 20.82 -4.33
CA GLN A 83 20.67 19.67 -3.45
C GLN A 83 20.84 20.15 -2.01
N LEU A 84 20.48 19.32 -1.04
CA LEU A 84 20.87 19.56 0.34
C LEU A 84 22.37 19.24 0.50
N ARG A 85 23.15 20.19 0.99
CA ARG A 85 24.60 20.03 1.15
C ARG A 85 25.01 20.28 2.59
N GLY A 86 25.84 19.40 3.15
CA GLY A 86 26.55 19.62 4.41
C GLY A 86 28.04 19.84 4.19
N ARG A 87 28.56 21.00 4.57
CA ARG A 87 29.97 21.39 4.41
C ARG A 87 30.54 22.03 5.67
N ASN A 88 31.72 21.60 6.09
CA ASN A 88 32.40 22.01 7.31
C ASN A 88 31.43 22.13 8.49
N THR A 89 30.64 21.10 8.77
CA THR A 89 29.51 21.20 9.69
C THR A 89 29.90 21.19 11.17
N GLN A 90 31.17 20.90 11.49
CA GLN A 90 31.72 21.06 12.84
C GLN A 90 31.74 22.55 13.23
N GLY A 91 30.91 22.93 14.21
CA GLY A 91 30.86 24.27 14.77
C GLY A 91 31.09 24.23 16.27
N PRO A 92 31.84 25.17 16.88
CA PRO A 92 31.91 25.24 18.34
C PRO A 92 30.58 25.77 18.89
N ASN A 93 29.58 24.90 19.01
CA ASN A 93 28.30 25.10 19.68
C ASN A 93 27.42 26.29 19.16
N PRO A 94 26.29 26.04 18.48
CA PRO A 94 25.79 24.71 18.10
C PRO A 94 26.57 24.11 16.93
N ASP A 95 26.60 22.78 16.86
CA ASP A 95 27.03 22.06 15.64
C ASP A 95 26.01 22.33 14.52
N PHE A 96 26.48 22.51 13.29
CA PHE A 96 25.67 22.90 12.12
C PHE A 96 25.35 21.70 11.24
N THR A 97 24.86 20.63 11.85
CA THR A 97 24.93 19.28 11.27
C THR A 97 23.59 18.73 10.80
N THR A 98 22.47 19.43 10.98
CA THR A 98 21.14 18.81 10.85
C THR A 98 20.30 19.46 9.77
N TRP A 99 19.60 18.62 9.01
CA TRP A 99 18.35 18.94 8.32
C TRP A 99 17.24 18.08 8.94
N GLU A 100 16.09 18.67 9.25
CA GLU A 100 15.03 17.97 9.97
C GLU A 100 13.64 18.48 9.54
N ILE A 101 12.68 17.55 9.40
CA ILE A 101 11.25 17.89 9.31
C ILE A 101 10.80 18.45 10.65
N ASP A 102 10.21 19.64 10.65
CA ASP A 102 9.85 20.37 11.87
C ASP A 102 8.81 19.62 12.69
N LEU A 103 8.95 19.66 14.02
CA LEU A 103 8.01 18.99 14.94
C LEU A 103 6.58 19.54 14.82
N ALA A 104 6.45 20.85 14.51
CA ALA A 104 5.16 21.51 14.42
C ALA A 104 4.37 21.14 13.15
N ASN A 105 5.05 20.70 12.08
CA ASN A 105 4.43 20.34 10.80
C ASN A 105 5.09 19.05 10.25
N PRO A 106 4.82 17.89 10.86
CA PRO A 106 5.34 16.61 10.39
C PRO A 106 4.71 16.20 9.04
N ILE A 107 5.26 15.16 8.42
CA ILE A 107 4.62 14.53 7.26
C ILE A 107 3.46 13.68 7.78
N GLU A 108 2.23 14.05 7.41
CA GLU A 108 1.02 13.29 7.75
C GLU A 108 0.94 12.00 6.92
N LEU A 109 0.83 10.87 7.62
CA LEU A 109 0.71 9.53 7.02
C LEU A 109 -0.71 8.96 7.14
N THR A 110 -1.64 9.68 7.78
CA THR A 110 -3.04 9.23 7.94
C THR A 110 -3.64 8.84 6.59
N GLY A 111 -4.24 7.64 6.52
CA GLY A 111 -4.79 7.08 5.28
C GLY A 111 -3.78 6.36 4.39
N TYR A 112 -2.51 6.26 4.81
CA TYR A 112 -1.49 5.48 4.11
C TYR A 112 -0.96 4.34 4.98
N THR A 113 -0.73 3.19 4.35
CA THR A 113 -0.04 2.05 4.97
C THR A 113 1.18 1.66 4.14
N ASN A 114 2.04 0.81 4.71
CA ASN A 114 3.27 0.34 4.06
C ASN A 114 4.13 1.49 3.50
N VAL A 115 4.29 2.54 4.30
CA VAL A 115 5.02 3.74 3.91
C VAL A 115 6.51 3.43 3.76
N SER A 116 7.11 3.99 2.72
CA SER A 116 8.53 3.89 2.43
C SER A 116 9.15 5.26 2.20
N VAL A 117 10.45 5.36 2.47
CA VAL A 117 11.25 6.56 2.30
C VAL A 117 12.51 6.21 1.51
N SER A 118 12.87 7.03 0.52
CA SER A 118 14.15 6.96 -0.18
C SER A 118 14.82 8.33 -0.24
N ILE A 119 16.16 8.34 -0.17
CA ILE A 119 17.00 9.54 -0.27
C ILE A 119 18.25 9.20 -1.08
N ASP A 120 18.57 9.99 -2.10
CA ASP A 120 19.82 9.87 -2.85
C ASP A 120 20.95 10.53 -2.06
N LEU A 121 22.01 9.78 -1.76
CA LEU A 121 23.18 10.23 -1.02
C LEU A 121 24.41 10.25 -1.92
N SER A 122 25.20 11.32 -1.82
CA SER A 122 26.48 11.43 -2.52
C SER A 122 27.48 12.31 -1.75
N GLU A 123 28.71 12.36 -2.25
CA GLU A 123 29.81 13.12 -1.68
C GLU A 123 30.67 13.75 -2.78
N ASN A 124 31.50 14.73 -2.41
CA ASN A 124 32.45 15.37 -3.34
C ASN A 124 33.74 15.80 -2.63
N SER A 125 34.55 14.85 -2.15
CA SER A 125 35.84 15.13 -1.50
C SER A 125 36.55 13.87 -1.00
N ASN A 126 37.76 14.02 -0.45
CA ASN A 126 38.38 12.99 0.38
C ASN A 126 37.87 13.20 1.82
N LEU A 127 36.92 12.37 2.24
CA LEU A 127 36.32 12.42 3.57
C LEU A 127 37.12 11.53 4.53
N GLU A 128 37.21 11.94 5.78
CA GLU A 128 37.91 11.17 6.80
C GLU A 128 37.01 10.12 7.44
N ALA A 129 37.61 9.14 8.11
CA ALA A 129 36.85 8.08 8.78
C ALA A 129 35.94 8.58 9.91
N SER A 130 36.15 9.81 10.40
CA SER A 130 35.29 10.49 11.37
C SER A 130 34.13 11.25 10.75
N ASP A 131 34.17 11.49 9.44
CA ASP A 131 33.10 12.18 8.72
C ASP A 131 32.02 11.18 8.34
N TYR A 132 30.76 11.62 8.41
CA TYR A 132 29.62 10.76 8.10
C TYR A 132 28.39 11.53 7.64
N ILE A 133 27.54 10.81 6.92
CA ILE A 133 26.14 11.15 6.68
C ILE A 133 25.24 10.08 7.27
N GLN A 134 24.19 10.50 7.96
CA GLN A 134 23.25 9.62 8.66
C GLN A 134 21.81 10.06 8.37
N THR A 135 20.95 9.11 8.01
CA THR A 135 19.54 9.34 7.72
C THR A 135 18.67 8.59 8.72
N GLN A 136 17.73 9.32 9.31
CA GLN A 136 16.88 8.83 10.39
C GLN A 136 15.42 9.19 10.16
N TYR A 137 14.54 8.37 10.72
CA TYR A 137 13.12 8.64 10.83
C TYR A 137 12.68 8.65 12.29
N ASN A 138 11.58 9.34 12.56
CA ASN A 138 10.86 9.28 13.81
C ASN A 138 9.37 9.13 13.48
N LEU A 139 8.82 7.96 13.77
CA LEU A 139 7.44 7.58 13.50
C LEU A 139 6.63 7.83 14.77
N ASP A 140 5.55 8.60 14.68
CA ASP A 140 4.65 8.91 15.80
C ASP A 140 5.37 9.41 17.06
N GLU A 141 6.43 10.19 16.86
CA GLU A 141 7.28 10.73 17.92
C GLU A 141 7.90 9.66 18.86
N ALA A 142 7.94 8.39 18.45
CA ALA A 142 8.46 7.27 19.24
C ALA A 142 9.98 7.29 19.46
N GLY A 143 10.70 8.15 18.73
CA GLY A 143 12.15 8.33 18.82
C GLY A 143 12.85 8.14 17.47
N TRP A 144 14.09 8.64 17.38
CA TRP A 144 14.89 8.59 16.15
C TRP A 144 15.51 7.22 15.91
N VAL A 145 15.30 6.67 14.72
CA VAL A 145 15.83 5.39 14.26
C VAL A 145 16.54 5.57 12.92
N ASN A 146 17.70 4.94 12.74
CA ASN A 146 18.40 4.95 11.45
C ASN A 146 17.60 4.19 10.40
N PHE A 147 17.69 4.63 9.15
CA PHE A 147 17.17 3.85 8.03
C PHE A 147 17.87 2.48 7.99
N THR A 148 17.12 1.44 7.64
CA THR A 148 17.65 0.07 7.57
C THR A 148 18.74 -0.05 6.50
N THR A 149 18.55 0.57 5.34
CA THR A 149 19.49 0.53 4.22
C THR A 149 20.23 1.84 4.11
N ASN A 150 21.56 1.81 4.15
CA ASN A 150 22.46 2.97 4.05
C ASN A 150 22.11 4.12 5.03
N GLY A 151 21.51 3.82 6.19
CA GLY A 151 21.12 4.84 7.17
C GLY A 151 22.27 5.50 7.91
N TYR A 152 23.49 4.97 7.78
CA TYR A 152 24.73 5.54 8.29
C TYR A 152 25.86 5.19 7.33
N LEU A 153 26.50 6.20 6.75
CA LEU A 153 27.65 6.07 5.86
C LEU A 153 28.76 6.98 6.40
N ALA A 154 29.92 6.41 6.69
CA ALA A 154 31.11 7.14 7.12
C ALA A 154 32.22 7.00 6.08
N ASN A 155 33.18 7.92 6.11
CA ASN A 155 34.30 7.96 5.16
C ASN A 155 33.82 8.13 3.70
N GLU A 156 34.68 7.83 2.72
CA GLU A 156 34.31 7.88 1.31
C GLU A 156 33.36 6.76 0.88
N PHE A 157 32.34 7.12 0.10
CA PHE A 157 31.40 6.21 -0.54
C PHE A 157 31.05 6.64 -1.97
N THR A 158 30.81 5.65 -2.85
CA THR A 158 30.16 5.92 -4.14
C THR A 158 28.67 6.13 -3.94
N SER A 159 28.00 6.98 -4.73
CA SER A 159 26.59 7.32 -4.58
C SER A 159 25.68 6.13 -4.19
N ARG A 160 24.79 6.36 -3.23
CA ARG A 160 23.89 5.37 -2.64
C ARG A 160 22.47 5.92 -2.56
N VAL A 161 21.51 5.01 -2.38
CA VAL A 161 20.15 5.37 -1.97
C VAL A 161 19.93 4.85 -0.55
N ALA A 162 19.63 5.72 0.39
CA ALA A 162 19.18 5.32 1.72
C ALA A 162 17.70 5.02 1.70
N THR A 163 17.28 3.88 2.28
CA THR A 163 15.88 3.47 2.26
C THR A 163 15.39 2.91 3.59
N GLN A 164 14.13 3.21 3.88
CA GLN A 164 13.34 2.58 4.92
C GLN A 164 11.97 2.19 4.33
N THR A 165 11.46 1.01 4.67
CA THR A 165 10.17 0.50 4.16
C THR A 165 9.29 -0.03 5.29
N GLY A 166 8.00 -0.22 5.03
CA GLY A 166 7.09 -0.87 5.96
C GLY A 166 6.70 -0.03 7.18
N LEU A 167 6.81 1.29 7.09
CA LEU A 167 6.38 2.20 8.14
C LEU A 167 4.84 2.26 8.18
N ASN A 168 4.26 2.13 9.37
CA ASN A 168 2.82 2.22 9.60
C ASN A 168 2.59 3.04 10.87
N GLY A 169 2.07 4.26 10.72
CA GLY A 169 1.85 5.24 11.77
C GLY A 169 1.03 6.42 11.23
N THR A 170 0.86 7.47 12.03
CA THR A 170 0.06 8.64 11.64
C THR A 170 0.93 9.84 11.24
N THR A 171 2.13 9.98 11.80
CA THR A 171 3.05 11.09 11.50
C THR A 171 4.48 10.61 11.30
N LEU A 172 5.21 11.27 10.41
CA LEU A 172 6.60 10.97 10.11
C LEU A 172 7.44 12.24 10.14
N ARG A 173 8.56 12.16 10.84
CA ARG A 173 9.64 13.14 10.75
C ARG A 173 10.90 12.46 10.22
N LEU A 174 11.64 13.20 9.41
CA LEU A 174 12.92 12.77 8.85
C LEU A 174 14.03 13.67 9.38
N ARG A 175 15.22 13.10 9.56
CA ARG A 175 16.42 13.81 9.94
C ARG A 175 17.60 13.33 9.13
N ILE A 176 18.38 14.25 8.61
CA ILE A 176 19.67 13.99 7.96
C ILE A 176 20.73 14.71 8.77
N ILE A 177 21.72 13.95 9.22
CA ILE A 177 22.88 14.48 9.93
C ILE A 177 24.07 14.36 8.97
N MET A 178 24.76 15.46 8.71
CA MET A 178 26.01 15.47 7.94
C MET A 178 27.10 16.05 8.82
N TYR A 179 28.09 15.24 9.17
CA TYR A 179 29.23 15.65 9.98
C TYR A 179 30.51 15.60 9.14
N ASN A 180 31.17 16.73 9.00
CA ASN A 180 32.51 16.86 8.46
C ASN A 180 33.18 18.15 8.97
N ASN A 181 34.50 18.27 8.87
CA ASN A 181 35.27 19.26 9.63
C ASN A 181 36.17 20.17 8.78
N ALA A 182 36.17 20.01 7.45
CA ALA A 182 36.94 20.84 6.54
C ALA A 182 36.09 21.55 5.47
N ASN A 183 36.60 22.69 5.02
CA ASN A 183 36.00 23.43 3.90
C ASN A 183 36.11 22.69 2.56
N ALA A 184 36.87 21.62 2.47
CA ALA A 184 36.98 20.81 1.27
C ALA A 184 36.02 19.62 1.28
N GLU A 185 35.32 19.36 2.39
CA GLU A 185 34.46 18.19 2.58
C GLU A 185 32.99 18.50 2.34
N GLU A 186 32.32 17.70 1.51
CA GLU A 186 30.90 17.91 1.17
C GLU A 186 30.16 16.56 1.08
N TYR A 187 29.10 16.44 1.88
CA TYR A 187 28.04 15.45 1.69
C TYR A 187 26.82 16.10 1.04
N PHE A 188 26.09 15.31 0.27
CA PHE A 188 24.85 15.73 -0.38
C PHE A 188 23.74 14.72 -0.15
N ALA A 189 22.52 15.25 -0.01
CA ALA A 189 21.29 14.49 -0.10
C ALA A 189 20.36 15.15 -1.13
N ASP A 190 19.64 14.32 -1.88
CA ASP A 190 18.71 14.77 -2.91
C ASP A 190 17.55 13.78 -3.10
N ASN A 191 16.52 14.20 -3.82
CA ASN A 191 15.37 13.39 -4.22
C ASN A 191 14.75 12.61 -3.04
N ILE A 192 14.43 13.31 -1.95
CA ILE A 192 13.71 12.66 -0.85
C ILE A 192 12.31 12.30 -1.38
N LEU A 193 11.93 11.04 -1.24
CA LEU A 193 10.62 10.54 -1.60
C LEU A 193 10.03 9.73 -0.45
N VAL A 194 8.83 10.11 -0.03
CA VAL A 194 7.98 9.37 0.91
C VAL A 194 6.75 8.92 0.13
N SER A 195 6.53 7.61 0.07
CA SER A 195 5.39 7.02 -0.62
C SER A 195 4.71 5.95 0.23
N GLY A 196 3.44 5.65 -0.05
CA GLY A 196 2.70 4.59 0.63
C GLY A 196 1.47 4.13 -0.13
N THR A 197 0.74 3.18 0.43
CA THR A 197 -0.50 2.65 -0.16
C THR A 197 -1.70 3.38 0.44
N ALA A 198 -2.49 4.06 -0.40
CA ALA A 198 -3.72 4.72 0.06
C ALA A 198 -4.71 3.65 0.55
N THR A 199 -5.11 3.72 1.81
CA THR A 199 -5.91 2.69 2.46
C THR A 199 -7.19 3.29 3.03
N PHE A 200 -8.31 2.66 2.70
CA PHE A 200 -9.63 3.07 3.14
C PHE A 200 -10.38 1.91 3.78
N TYR A 201 -11.11 2.22 4.84
CA TYR A 201 -11.79 1.26 5.68
C TYR A 201 -13.30 1.47 5.65
N SER A 202 -14.02 0.36 5.74
CA SER A 202 -15.46 0.37 5.95
C SER A 202 -15.81 0.92 7.33
N SER A 203 -17.00 1.50 7.45
CA SER A 203 -17.64 1.74 8.74
C SER A 203 -19.17 1.75 8.56
N GLY A 204 -19.90 1.30 9.58
CA GLY A 204 -21.34 1.57 9.72
C GLY A 204 -22.27 0.75 8.83
N ASN A 205 -21.86 -0.43 8.36
CA ASN A 205 -22.70 -1.35 7.55
C ASN A 205 -23.37 -0.71 6.34
N ALA A 206 -22.57 -0.20 5.39
CA ALA A 206 -23.04 0.70 4.34
C ALA A 206 -22.89 0.08 2.93
N ASP A 207 -23.19 0.91 1.91
CA ASP A 207 -23.03 0.54 0.51
C ASP A 207 -21.57 0.74 0.05
N PRO A 208 -20.82 -0.32 -0.33
CA PRO A 208 -19.45 -0.22 -0.81
C PRO A 208 -19.29 0.63 -2.09
N THR A 209 -20.35 0.83 -2.87
CA THR A 209 -20.29 1.56 -4.16
C THR A 209 -20.22 3.08 -3.98
N ASN A 210 -20.46 3.59 -2.77
CA ASN A 210 -20.41 5.01 -2.46
C ASN A 210 -19.07 5.35 -1.79
N VAL A 211 -18.28 6.20 -2.44
CA VAL A 211 -16.97 6.66 -1.92
C VAL A 211 -17.06 7.27 -0.53
N ASN A 212 -18.19 7.89 -0.17
CA ASN A 212 -18.37 8.52 1.16
C ASN A 212 -18.59 7.51 2.30
N ASN A 213 -18.69 6.22 1.99
CA ASN A 213 -18.76 5.17 3.00
C ASN A 213 -17.37 4.63 3.38
N TRP A 214 -16.32 5.07 2.69
CA TRP A 214 -14.94 4.62 2.92
C TRP A 214 -14.14 5.70 3.65
N TRP A 215 -13.37 5.30 4.66
CA TRP A 215 -12.71 6.22 5.59
C TRP A 215 -11.22 5.95 5.69
N THR A 216 -10.40 6.97 5.87
CA THR A 216 -8.94 6.80 6.07
C THR A 216 -8.58 6.26 7.46
N ASN A 217 -9.49 6.37 8.44
CA ASN A 217 -9.33 5.80 9.78
C ASN A 217 -10.31 4.64 10.03
N THR A 218 -9.89 3.70 10.88
CA THR A 218 -10.65 2.49 11.21
C THR A 218 -11.88 2.72 12.09
N ASP A 219 -12.07 3.93 12.61
CA ASP A 219 -13.19 4.34 13.47
C ASP A 219 -14.30 5.06 12.70
N GLY A 220 -14.22 5.11 11.36
CA GLY A 220 -15.16 5.82 10.52
C GLY A 220 -14.95 7.34 10.51
N THR A 221 -13.72 7.80 10.73
CA THR A 221 -13.33 9.21 10.64
C THR A 221 -12.28 9.46 9.55
N GLY A 222 -11.94 10.74 9.34
CA GLY A 222 -10.95 11.16 8.35
C GLY A 222 -11.56 11.47 6.98
N ASN A 223 -10.73 11.40 5.95
CA ASN A 223 -11.10 11.65 4.56
C ASN A 223 -11.63 10.40 3.85
N HIS A 224 -12.35 10.64 2.76
CA HIS A 224 -12.85 9.63 1.84
C HIS A 224 -11.94 9.47 0.61
N PRO A 225 -11.93 8.30 -0.05
CA PRO A 225 -11.38 8.18 -1.39
C PRO A 225 -12.12 9.12 -2.34
N THR A 226 -11.42 9.68 -3.34
CA THR A 226 -12.05 10.52 -4.35
C THR A 226 -12.80 9.72 -5.43
N ASN A 227 -12.43 8.45 -5.61
CA ASN A 227 -12.94 7.53 -6.64
C ASN A 227 -12.43 6.10 -6.34
N PHE A 228 -12.83 5.13 -7.19
CA PHE A 228 -12.34 3.75 -7.21
C PHE A 228 -11.42 3.43 -8.43
N THR A 229 -10.94 4.47 -9.11
CA THR A 229 -10.22 4.39 -10.39
C THR A 229 -8.76 4.80 -10.30
N THR A 230 -8.37 5.49 -9.22
CA THR A 230 -6.97 5.85 -8.94
C THR A 230 -6.20 4.58 -8.59
N ASP A 231 -4.97 4.49 -9.09
CA ASP A 231 -4.07 3.38 -8.83
C ASP A 231 -3.70 3.29 -7.33
N ASP A 232 -3.25 2.10 -6.91
CA ASP A 232 -2.65 1.87 -5.59
C ASP A 232 -3.58 2.19 -4.40
N GLN A 233 -4.87 1.91 -4.56
CA GLN A 233 -5.88 2.03 -3.50
C GLN A 233 -6.20 0.67 -2.87
N THR A 234 -6.21 0.61 -1.55
CA THR A 234 -6.68 -0.54 -0.78
C THR A 234 -7.97 -0.22 -0.07
N PHE A 235 -8.99 -1.05 -0.25
CA PHE A 235 -10.28 -0.98 0.42
C PHE A 235 -10.42 -2.15 1.38
N ILE A 236 -10.77 -1.89 2.64
CA ILE A 236 -10.81 -2.89 3.70
C ILE A 236 -12.19 -2.93 4.34
N ILE A 237 -12.90 -4.05 4.16
CA ILE A 237 -14.11 -4.35 4.93
C ILE A 237 -13.67 -4.92 6.28
N GLN A 238 -13.88 -4.13 7.33
CA GLN A 238 -13.42 -4.38 8.69
C GLN A 238 -14.21 -5.50 9.39
N ASN A 239 -13.64 -6.01 10.49
CA ASN A 239 -14.33 -6.91 11.41
C ASN A 239 -15.67 -6.31 11.88
N GLY A 240 -16.73 -7.11 11.77
CA GLY A 240 -18.07 -6.73 12.23
C GLY A 240 -18.88 -5.90 11.23
N ASP A 241 -18.24 -5.32 10.22
CA ASP A 241 -18.92 -4.58 9.17
C ASP A 241 -19.51 -5.49 8.10
N ILE A 242 -20.70 -5.12 7.63
CA ILE A 242 -21.44 -5.78 6.55
C ILE A 242 -21.68 -4.77 5.44
N TYR A 243 -20.93 -4.88 4.36
CA TYR A 243 -21.05 -3.99 3.20
C TYR A 243 -21.91 -4.65 2.12
N THR A 244 -23.04 -4.01 1.80
CA THR A 244 -24.06 -4.52 0.87
C THR A 244 -24.22 -3.53 -0.29
N PRO A 245 -23.75 -3.84 -1.51
CA PRO A 245 -23.90 -2.95 -2.65
C PRO A 245 -25.38 -2.77 -3.03
N THR A 246 -25.72 -1.57 -3.50
CA THR A 246 -27.05 -1.30 -4.10
C THR A 246 -27.00 -1.19 -5.63
N SER A 247 -25.82 -1.33 -6.23
CA SER A 247 -25.58 -1.43 -7.67
C SER A 247 -24.30 -2.23 -7.94
N ASP A 248 -23.99 -2.49 -9.21
CA ASP A 248 -22.67 -3.02 -9.58
C ASP A 248 -21.55 -2.08 -9.12
N TRP A 249 -20.45 -2.66 -8.67
CA TRP A 249 -19.28 -1.97 -8.13
C TRP A 249 -18.07 -2.24 -9.02
N SER A 250 -17.28 -1.21 -9.32
CA SER A 250 -16.05 -1.36 -10.10
C SER A 250 -14.89 -0.70 -9.37
N ILE A 251 -13.80 -1.46 -9.17
CA ILE A 251 -12.53 -0.96 -8.66
C ILE A 251 -11.49 -1.20 -9.75
N SER A 252 -11.07 -0.14 -10.42
CA SER A 252 -10.31 -0.23 -11.68
C SER A 252 -8.96 0.49 -11.66
N GLY A 253 -8.52 0.98 -10.50
CA GLY A 253 -7.12 1.39 -10.34
C GLY A 253 -6.17 0.21 -10.54
N THR A 254 -5.05 0.47 -11.18
CA THR A 254 -3.93 -0.47 -11.26
C THR A 254 -3.43 -0.72 -9.84
N ASN A 255 -3.12 -1.99 -9.53
CA ASN A 255 -2.64 -2.36 -8.20
C ASN A 255 -3.57 -1.94 -7.04
N SER A 256 -4.87 -1.89 -7.30
CA SER A 256 -5.86 -1.68 -6.25
C SER A 256 -6.30 -3.03 -5.66
N HIS A 257 -6.74 -3.02 -4.41
CA HIS A 257 -7.09 -4.24 -3.68
C HIS A 257 -8.38 -4.05 -2.87
N LEU A 258 -9.19 -5.10 -2.80
CA LEU A 258 -10.28 -5.24 -1.84
C LEU A 258 -9.97 -6.37 -0.87
N TYR A 259 -9.94 -6.04 0.42
CA TYR A 259 -9.72 -6.97 1.51
C TYR A 259 -10.95 -7.08 2.39
N VAL A 260 -11.36 -8.30 2.71
CA VAL A 260 -12.38 -8.57 3.75
C VAL A 260 -11.69 -9.23 4.92
N GLN A 261 -11.68 -8.54 6.06
CA GLN A 261 -11.01 -9.01 7.28
C GLN A 261 -11.79 -10.14 7.96
N ASN A 262 -11.14 -10.81 8.91
CA ASN A 262 -11.80 -11.74 9.83
C ASN A 262 -13.03 -11.07 10.46
N GLY A 263 -14.20 -11.67 10.33
CA GLY A 263 -15.48 -11.15 10.83
C GLY A 263 -16.11 -10.05 9.96
N GLY A 264 -15.44 -9.56 8.92
CA GLY A 264 -16.05 -8.66 7.93
C GLY A 264 -16.91 -9.43 6.92
N THR A 265 -17.88 -8.75 6.32
CA THR A 265 -18.81 -9.36 5.36
C THR A 265 -18.97 -8.52 4.11
N LEU A 266 -18.65 -9.10 2.94
CA LEU A 266 -19.10 -8.57 1.65
C LEU A 266 -20.40 -9.28 1.25
N ASN A 267 -21.52 -8.58 1.32
CA ASN A 267 -22.82 -9.13 0.95
C ASN A 267 -23.18 -8.70 -0.47
N CYS A 268 -22.71 -9.42 -1.48
CA CYS A 268 -22.82 -8.98 -2.87
C CYS A 268 -24.25 -8.91 -3.40
N VAL A 269 -25.22 -9.57 -2.76
CA VAL A 269 -26.55 -9.80 -3.33
C VAL A 269 -26.38 -10.36 -4.76
N ALA A 270 -27.09 -9.84 -5.77
CA ALA A 270 -26.91 -10.22 -7.16
C ALA A 270 -25.94 -9.30 -7.92
N TYR A 271 -25.36 -8.28 -7.27
CA TYR A 271 -24.51 -7.28 -7.91
C TYR A 271 -23.10 -7.79 -8.16
N VAL A 272 -22.48 -7.21 -9.19
CA VAL A 272 -21.16 -7.58 -9.67
C VAL A 272 -20.12 -6.62 -9.09
N LEU A 273 -19.04 -7.18 -8.52
CA LEU A 273 -17.77 -6.51 -8.37
C LEU A 273 -16.90 -6.77 -9.61
N SER A 274 -16.50 -5.70 -10.29
CA SER A 274 -15.71 -5.73 -11.52
C SER A 274 -14.49 -4.82 -11.43
N GLY A 275 -13.70 -4.74 -12.51
CA GLY A 275 -12.49 -3.92 -12.60
C GLY A 275 -11.22 -4.76 -12.48
N THR A 276 -10.13 -4.13 -12.03
CA THR A 276 -8.77 -4.71 -12.04
C THR A 276 -8.28 -5.09 -10.65
N ALA A 277 -9.04 -4.77 -9.60
CA ALA A 277 -8.57 -4.99 -8.24
C ALA A 277 -8.37 -6.47 -7.90
N ASP A 278 -7.35 -6.75 -7.09
CA ASP A 278 -7.27 -8.03 -6.40
C ASP A 278 -8.37 -8.12 -5.34
N VAL A 279 -8.91 -9.32 -5.10
CA VAL A 279 -9.93 -9.56 -4.07
C VAL A 279 -9.42 -10.64 -3.13
N THR A 280 -9.27 -10.29 -1.85
CA THR A 280 -8.83 -11.23 -0.82
C THR A 280 -9.86 -11.34 0.29
N LEU A 281 -10.28 -12.58 0.57
CA LEU A 281 -11.04 -12.92 1.77
C LEU A 281 -10.08 -13.56 2.77
N TYR A 282 -9.87 -12.93 3.92
CA TYR A 282 -9.03 -13.50 4.98
C TYR A 282 -9.75 -14.67 5.70
N ALA A 283 -9.01 -15.46 6.48
CA ALA A 283 -9.63 -16.47 7.34
C ALA A 283 -10.65 -15.81 8.29
N GLY A 284 -11.84 -16.41 8.41
CA GLY A 284 -12.98 -15.87 9.17
C GLY A 284 -13.75 -14.74 8.47
N ALA A 285 -13.36 -14.31 7.26
CA ALA A 285 -14.15 -13.39 6.45
C ALA A 285 -15.42 -14.07 5.91
N ASN A 286 -16.44 -13.29 5.62
CA ASN A 286 -17.71 -13.77 5.09
C ASN A 286 -18.00 -13.15 3.72
N ILE A 287 -18.52 -13.97 2.81
CA ILE A 287 -19.09 -13.49 1.54
C ILE A 287 -20.49 -14.07 1.33
N SER A 288 -21.44 -13.22 0.95
CA SER A 288 -22.78 -13.62 0.54
C SER A 288 -22.96 -13.41 -0.96
N ILE A 289 -23.40 -14.48 -1.64
CA ILE A 289 -23.34 -14.68 -3.09
C ILE A 289 -24.77 -14.91 -3.58
N GLY A 290 -25.30 -13.99 -4.40
CA GLY A 290 -26.66 -14.06 -4.94
C GLY A 290 -26.74 -14.19 -6.47
N HIS A 291 -25.62 -14.10 -7.20
CA HIS A 291 -25.60 -14.21 -8.66
C HIS A 291 -25.75 -15.68 -9.13
N ALA A 292 -26.45 -15.90 -10.25
CA ALA A 292 -26.72 -17.24 -10.81
C ALA A 292 -25.43 -18.06 -11.07
N ASN A 293 -24.40 -17.41 -11.61
CA ASN A 293 -23.08 -18.02 -11.84
C ASN A 293 -22.22 -18.19 -10.57
N GLY A 294 -22.82 -18.07 -9.38
CA GLY A 294 -22.12 -18.21 -8.10
C GLY A 294 -21.09 -17.11 -7.88
N ILE A 295 -19.99 -17.47 -7.22
CA ILE A 295 -18.92 -16.52 -6.89
C ILE A 295 -18.26 -15.93 -8.15
N ASN A 296 -18.19 -16.67 -9.26
CA ASN A 296 -17.72 -16.16 -10.55
C ASN A 296 -18.63 -15.08 -11.15
N GLY A 297 -19.89 -15.06 -10.73
CA GLY A 297 -20.86 -14.05 -11.14
C GLY A 297 -20.78 -12.78 -10.31
N ASN A 298 -20.65 -12.92 -8.98
CA ASN A 298 -20.52 -11.76 -8.10
C ASN A 298 -19.12 -11.13 -8.17
N ILE A 299 -18.06 -11.91 -8.35
CA ILE A 299 -16.67 -11.43 -8.42
C ILE A 299 -16.13 -11.64 -9.84
N GLN A 300 -16.12 -10.56 -10.62
CA GLN A 300 -15.70 -10.50 -12.02
C GLN A 300 -14.48 -9.58 -12.23
N THR A 301 -13.77 -9.24 -11.16
CA THR A 301 -12.48 -8.57 -11.25
C THR A 301 -11.47 -9.40 -12.03
N THR A 302 -10.56 -8.73 -12.75
CA THR A 302 -9.48 -9.38 -13.49
C THR A 302 -8.20 -9.55 -12.66
N GLY A 303 -8.14 -8.94 -11.48
CA GLY A 303 -7.07 -9.14 -10.52
C GLY A 303 -7.07 -10.54 -9.92
N THR A 304 -6.13 -10.77 -9.02
CA THR A 304 -5.97 -12.04 -8.30
C THR A 304 -7.11 -12.24 -7.32
N HIS A 305 -7.72 -13.43 -7.33
CA HIS A 305 -8.72 -13.84 -6.34
C HIS A 305 -8.06 -14.76 -5.29
N SER A 306 -7.90 -14.25 -4.08
CA SER A 306 -7.32 -14.96 -2.93
C SER A 306 -8.40 -15.26 -1.91
N PHE A 307 -9.14 -16.36 -2.12
CA PHE A 307 -10.23 -16.78 -1.25
C PHE A 307 -9.72 -17.83 -0.25
N ASN A 308 -9.55 -17.42 1.01
CA ASN A 308 -8.95 -18.29 2.02
C ASN A 308 -9.85 -19.49 2.35
N VAL A 309 -9.23 -20.65 2.58
CA VAL A 309 -9.94 -21.89 2.98
C VAL A 309 -10.57 -21.78 4.38
N GLY A 310 -10.13 -20.83 5.19
CA GLY A 310 -10.69 -20.47 6.48
C GLY A 310 -11.83 -19.45 6.41
N ALA A 311 -12.24 -19.00 5.22
CA ALA A 311 -13.36 -18.06 5.05
C ALA A 311 -14.72 -18.79 4.92
N ASN A 312 -15.81 -18.03 5.08
CA ASN A 312 -17.18 -18.51 5.09
C ASN A 312 -17.94 -18.02 3.86
N TYR A 313 -18.74 -18.90 3.25
CA TYR A 313 -19.42 -18.62 1.99
C TYR A 313 -20.92 -18.88 2.15
N ALA A 314 -21.75 -17.92 1.75
CA ALA A 314 -23.20 -18.07 1.78
C ALA A 314 -23.78 -17.88 0.38
N TYR A 315 -24.59 -18.84 -0.07
CA TYR A 315 -25.36 -18.72 -1.31
C TYR A 315 -26.79 -18.33 -0.95
N THR A 316 -27.16 -17.09 -1.27
CA THR A 316 -28.39 -16.44 -0.79
C THR A 316 -29.28 -15.93 -1.94
N GLY A 317 -29.05 -16.41 -3.16
CA GLY A 317 -29.75 -15.94 -4.35
C GLY A 317 -31.25 -16.25 -4.36
N THR A 318 -31.95 -15.58 -5.29
CA THR A 318 -33.37 -15.82 -5.62
C THR A 318 -33.56 -16.54 -6.96
N VAL A 319 -32.45 -16.84 -7.63
CA VAL A 319 -32.34 -17.64 -8.85
C VAL A 319 -31.57 -18.92 -8.55
N ALA A 320 -31.71 -19.96 -9.37
CA ALA A 320 -30.86 -21.14 -9.26
C ALA A 320 -29.39 -20.72 -9.39
N GLN A 321 -28.55 -21.20 -8.48
CA GLN A 321 -27.13 -20.86 -8.46
C GLN A 321 -26.27 -22.10 -8.72
N VAL A 322 -25.09 -21.87 -9.26
CA VAL A 322 -23.96 -22.79 -9.12
C VAL A 322 -23.00 -22.26 -8.05
N THR A 323 -22.15 -23.11 -7.48
CA THR A 323 -21.11 -22.60 -6.58
C THR A 323 -20.09 -21.71 -7.32
N GLY A 324 -19.76 -22.10 -8.54
CA GLY A 324 -18.73 -21.47 -9.36
C GLY A 324 -17.37 -22.16 -9.22
N THR A 325 -16.53 -22.00 -10.24
CA THR A 325 -15.19 -22.60 -10.31
C THR A 325 -14.15 -21.85 -9.48
N ASN A 326 -14.41 -20.60 -9.10
CA ASN A 326 -13.50 -19.82 -8.25
C ASN A 326 -13.70 -20.11 -6.76
N LEU A 327 -14.73 -20.87 -6.36
CA LEU A 327 -14.86 -21.30 -4.96
C LEU A 327 -13.69 -22.24 -4.62
N PRO A 328 -12.96 -22.01 -3.51
CA PRO A 328 -11.93 -22.95 -3.06
C PRO A 328 -12.50 -24.36 -2.86
N ASN A 329 -11.72 -25.39 -3.21
CA ASN A 329 -12.11 -26.79 -2.99
C ASN A 329 -12.17 -27.17 -1.50
N THR A 330 -11.81 -26.25 -0.60
CA THR A 330 -11.95 -26.38 0.85
C THR A 330 -12.37 -25.03 1.41
N VAL A 331 -13.43 -25.02 2.22
CA VAL A 331 -13.95 -23.83 2.89
C VAL A 331 -14.13 -24.10 4.38
N ASN A 332 -14.28 -23.03 5.18
CA ASN A 332 -14.61 -23.18 6.58
C ASN A 332 -16.10 -23.52 6.71
N ASP A 333 -16.96 -22.52 6.59
CA ASP A 333 -18.41 -22.70 6.64
C ASP A 333 -19.03 -22.48 5.26
N LEU A 334 -20.10 -23.24 4.98
CA LEU A 334 -20.94 -23.05 3.80
C LEU A 334 -22.41 -22.94 4.23
N THR A 335 -23.04 -21.82 3.89
CA THR A 335 -24.48 -21.62 4.09
C THR A 335 -25.22 -21.71 2.76
N ILE A 336 -26.27 -22.52 2.73
CA ILE A 336 -27.20 -22.63 1.60
C ILE A 336 -28.53 -22.02 2.04
N ASN A 337 -28.75 -20.78 1.62
CA ASN A 337 -29.96 -19.99 1.89
C ASN A 337 -30.55 -19.43 0.59
N ASN A 338 -30.41 -20.20 -0.50
CA ASN A 338 -30.98 -19.84 -1.78
C ASN A 338 -32.50 -20.08 -1.74
N THR A 339 -33.28 -19.05 -2.06
CA THR A 339 -34.76 -19.10 -1.98
C THR A 339 -35.40 -19.69 -3.23
N ASN A 340 -34.64 -19.92 -4.30
CA ASN A 340 -35.10 -20.56 -5.52
C ASN A 340 -35.23 -22.08 -5.36
N SER A 341 -36.28 -22.67 -5.92
CA SER A 341 -36.50 -24.12 -5.87
C SER A 341 -35.43 -24.95 -6.61
N GLY A 342 -34.71 -24.35 -7.55
CA GLY A 342 -33.53 -24.97 -8.18
C GLY A 342 -32.32 -25.06 -7.25
N GLY A 343 -32.31 -24.30 -6.15
CA GLY A 343 -31.28 -24.34 -5.12
C GLY A 343 -29.88 -23.99 -5.62
N VAL A 344 -28.88 -24.65 -5.04
CA VAL A 344 -27.46 -24.44 -5.34
C VAL A 344 -26.85 -25.72 -5.87
N THR A 345 -26.16 -25.65 -7.00
CA THR A 345 -25.50 -26.79 -7.64
C THR A 345 -23.98 -26.69 -7.52
N LEU A 346 -23.36 -27.73 -6.98
CA LEU A 346 -21.93 -27.80 -6.78
C LEU A 346 -21.17 -27.87 -8.12
N SER A 347 -20.16 -27.03 -8.29
CA SER A 347 -19.36 -26.96 -9.52
C SER A 347 -18.09 -27.81 -9.48
N ASN A 348 -17.51 -28.03 -8.30
CA ASN A 348 -16.26 -28.77 -8.10
C ASN A 348 -16.36 -29.65 -6.85
N ASN A 349 -15.42 -30.58 -6.65
CA ASN A 349 -15.34 -31.28 -5.37
C ASN A 349 -15.08 -30.27 -4.24
N LEU A 350 -15.77 -30.46 -3.11
CA LEU A 350 -15.74 -29.51 -2.00
C LEU A 350 -15.57 -30.21 -0.67
N VAL A 351 -14.69 -29.67 0.15
CA VAL A 351 -14.51 -30.01 1.57
C VAL A 351 -15.02 -28.85 2.42
N ILE A 352 -15.87 -29.15 3.40
CA ILE A 352 -16.37 -28.17 4.38
C ILE A 352 -15.78 -28.56 5.74
N ASN A 353 -14.93 -27.69 6.28
CA ASN A 353 -14.23 -27.93 7.55
C ASN A 353 -15.08 -27.65 8.78
N GLY A 354 -15.88 -26.60 8.73
CA GLY A 354 -16.82 -26.20 9.77
C GLY A 354 -18.23 -26.63 9.41
N VAL A 355 -19.18 -25.70 9.51
CA VAL A 355 -20.61 -25.97 9.40
C VAL A 355 -21.08 -25.92 7.95
N LEU A 356 -21.78 -26.97 7.52
CA LEU A 356 -22.71 -26.89 6.39
C LEU A 356 -24.10 -26.51 6.93
N ASP A 357 -24.51 -25.26 6.73
CA ASP A 357 -25.82 -24.77 7.17
C ASP A 357 -26.83 -24.81 6.01
N LEU A 358 -27.85 -25.67 6.14
CA LEU A 358 -28.87 -25.90 5.12
C LEU A 358 -30.18 -25.20 5.51
N GLN A 359 -30.29 -23.92 5.16
CA GLN A 359 -31.45 -23.09 5.48
C GLN A 359 -32.59 -23.28 4.46
N GLN A 360 -32.31 -23.27 3.15
CA GLN A 360 -33.36 -23.30 2.13
C GLN A 360 -32.97 -24.06 0.86
N ASN A 361 -33.94 -24.77 0.29
CA ASN A 361 -33.88 -25.46 -1.01
C ASN A 361 -32.69 -26.45 -1.17
N PRO A 362 -32.65 -27.25 -2.25
CA PRO A 362 -31.62 -28.28 -2.38
C PRO A 362 -30.21 -27.74 -2.60
N PHE A 363 -29.22 -28.39 -1.98
CA PHE A 363 -27.82 -28.35 -2.35
C PHE A 363 -27.48 -29.60 -3.17
N SER A 364 -27.34 -29.45 -4.48
CA SER A 364 -27.08 -30.54 -5.42
C SER A 364 -25.58 -30.79 -5.56
N VAL A 365 -25.14 -32.00 -5.24
CA VAL A 365 -23.75 -32.46 -5.36
C VAL A 365 -23.35 -32.69 -6.83
N ASN A 366 -24.31 -32.87 -7.74
CA ASN A 366 -24.10 -32.81 -9.19
C ASN A 366 -22.92 -33.67 -9.73
N GLY A 367 -22.83 -34.93 -9.32
CA GLY A 367 -21.75 -35.82 -9.74
C GLY A 367 -20.38 -35.55 -9.12
N GLN A 368 -20.27 -34.56 -8.24
CA GLN A 368 -19.04 -34.24 -7.52
C GLN A 368 -18.91 -35.03 -6.21
N THR A 369 -17.80 -34.82 -5.51
CA THR A 369 -17.61 -35.28 -4.12
C THR A 369 -17.80 -34.11 -3.15
N LEU A 370 -18.73 -34.27 -2.22
CA LEU A 370 -18.89 -33.39 -1.06
C LEU A 370 -18.32 -34.10 0.18
N THR A 371 -17.31 -33.50 0.83
CA THR A 371 -16.73 -34.00 2.08
C THR A 371 -17.10 -33.09 3.23
N LEU A 372 -17.67 -33.68 4.28
CA LEU A 372 -18.13 -32.99 5.48
C LEU A 372 -17.22 -33.37 6.65
N ASN A 373 -16.28 -32.49 7.00
CA ASN A 373 -15.42 -32.63 8.16
C ASN A 373 -16.07 -32.07 9.44
N GLY A 374 -16.96 -31.08 9.32
CA GLY A 374 -17.70 -30.53 10.46
C GLY A 374 -19.16 -30.96 10.50
N THR A 375 -20.00 -30.15 11.13
CA THR A 375 -21.41 -30.48 11.37
C THR A 375 -22.31 -30.04 10.21
N VAL A 376 -23.46 -30.70 10.09
CA VAL A 376 -24.56 -30.21 9.25
C VAL A 376 -25.59 -29.56 10.17
N ASP A 377 -25.82 -28.27 10.01
CA ASP A 377 -26.84 -27.53 10.75
C ASP A 377 -28.12 -27.37 9.91
N ARG A 378 -29.25 -27.50 10.60
CA ARG A 378 -30.62 -27.34 10.10
C ARG A 378 -31.54 -26.66 11.12
N THR A 379 -31.00 -26.12 12.20
CA THR A 379 -31.76 -25.71 13.40
C THR A 379 -32.75 -24.57 13.15
N GLY A 380 -32.62 -23.80 12.06
CA GLY A 380 -33.49 -22.67 11.69
C GLY A 380 -34.75 -23.00 10.87
N ALA A 381 -35.47 -24.09 11.16
CA ALA A 381 -36.63 -24.56 10.37
C ALA A 381 -36.32 -24.79 8.86
N GLY A 382 -35.06 -25.08 8.55
CA GLY A 382 -34.58 -25.12 7.17
C GLY A 382 -35.12 -26.31 6.38
N THR A 383 -35.74 -26.01 5.23
CA THR A 383 -36.20 -27.02 4.25
C THR A 383 -35.06 -27.54 3.37
N GLY A 384 -33.82 -27.07 3.61
CA GLY A 384 -32.65 -27.45 2.85
C GLY A 384 -32.41 -28.97 2.85
N THR A 385 -32.03 -29.49 1.70
CA THR A 385 -31.70 -30.91 1.50
C THR A 385 -30.40 -31.03 0.73
N ILE A 386 -29.70 -32.16 0.87
CA ILE A 386 -28.61 -32.52 -0.03
C ILE A 386 -29.19 -33.47 -1.08
N SER A 387 -28.96 -33.18 -2.36
CA SER A 387 -29.31 -34.07 -3.47
C SER A 387 -28.07 -34.44 -4.27
N GLY A 388 -28.12 -35.56 -5.00
CA GLY A 388 -27.00 -36.04 -5.79
C GLY A 388 -27.46 -36.74 -7.06
N SER A 389 -26.52 -36.94 -7.98
CA SER A 389 -26.71 -37.79 -9.16
C SER A 389 -26.18 -39.21 -8.91
N ASN A 390 -26.28 -40.09 -9.91
CA ASN A 390 -25.70 -41.43 -9.88
C ASN A 390 -24.16 -41.47 -9.77
N THR A 391 -23.49 -40.34 -9.97
CA THR A 391 -22.03 -40.21 -9.84
C THR A 391 -21.60 -39.38 -8.64
N SER A 392 -22.55 -38.84 -7.86
CA SER A 392 -22.24 -38.06 -6.67
C SER A 392 -21.65 -38.92 -5.56
N SER A 393 -20.69 -38.38 -4.82
CA SER A 393 -20.15 -38.96 -3.59
C SER A 393 -20.37 -38.01 -2.42
N LEU A 394 -20.85 -38.54 -1.30
CA LEU A 394 -20.95 -37.83 -0.03
C LEU A 394 -20.05 -38.56 0.98
N GLN A 395 -19.03 -37.86 1.48
CA GLN A 395 -18.11 -38.37 2.48
C GLN A 395 -18.31 -37.61 3.79
N ILE A 396 -18.55 -38.33 4.87
CA ILE A 396 -18.69 -37.75 6.22
C ILE A 396 -17.51 -38.24 7.05
N THR A 397 -16.65 -37.30 7.43
CA THR A 397 -15.40 -37.54 8.17
C THR A 397 -15.40 -36.86 9.52
N GLY A 398 -16.36 -35.97 9.78
CA GLY A 398 -16.52 -35.31 11.06
C GLY A 398 -16.80 -36.29 12.20
N THR A 399 -16.16 -36.05 13.34
CA THR A 399 -16.55 -36.65 14.62
C THR A 399 -17.72 -35.81 15.14
N GLY A 400 -18.94 -36.37 15.17
CA GLY A 400 -20.16 -35.65 15.55
C GLY A 400 -20.03 -34.82 16.83
N ALA A 401 -20.86 -33.77 16.92
CA ALA A 401 -20.90 -32.84 18.05
C ALA A 401 -21.18 -33.51 19.40
#